data_AF-A0A1Y0CWP6-F1
#
_entry.id   AF-A0A1Y0CWP6-F1
#
_cell.length_a   1.000
_cell.length_b   1.000
_cell.length_c   1.000
_cell.angle_alpha   90.00
_cell.angle_beta   90.00
_cell.angle_gamma   90.00
#
_symmetry.space_group_name_H-M   'P 1'
#
loop_
_entity.id
_entity.type
_entity.pdbx_description
1 polymer ?
#
loop_
_entity_poly.entity_id
_entity_poly.type
_entity_poly.pdbx_seq_one_letter_code
_entity_poly.pdbx_strand_id
1 'polypeptide(L)'
;MQVTNFTQLIDWTRQLHQQLAQVLTRGGELHSQERARMLLKSLAEQEQELANTLHEFDQQTKTEALDAYVPYLYSAFEQRPINTQQVYTQPFDRLSIAEISKMMFEVHDQVVDFYQRLAQESQVPEAKELVDSLLELEQEAEKQIASKIQGMEDM
;
A
#
# COMPACT_ATOMS: atom_id res chain seq x y z
N MET A 1 -9.35 8.40 -10.55
CA MET A 1 -9.27 9.49 -9.57
C MET A 1 -7.99 10.27 -9.86
N GLN A 2 -8.02 11.61 -9.85
CA GLN A 2 -6.81 12.42 -9.98
C GLN A 2 -6.39 12.86 -8.57
N VAL A 3 -5.19 12.47 -8.12
CA VAL A 3 -4.64 12.90 -6.83
C VAL A 3 -3.95 14.24 -7.03
N THR A 4 -4.44 15.27 -6.34
CA THR A 4 -4.06 16.67 -6.55
C THR A 4 -3.71 17.41 -5.27
N ASN A 5 -3.89 16.79 -4.10
CA ASN A 5 -3.46 17.31 -2.81
C ASN A 5 -3.12 16.14 -1.87
N PHE A 6 -2.59 16.45 -0.68
CA PHE A 6 -2.11 15.41 0.25
C PHE A 6 -3.25 14.63 0.92
N THR A 7 -4.39 15.27 1.19
CA THR A 7 -5.59 14.58 1.68
C THR A 7 -6.04 13.48 0.69
N GLN A 8 -6.07 13.79 -0.61
CA GLN A 8 -6.38 12.82 -1.66
C GLN A 8 -5.31 11.75 -1.80
N LEU A 9 -4.04 12.07 -1.54
CA LEU A 9 -2.96 11.08 -1.54
C LEU A 9 -3.16 10.08 -0.41
N ILE A 10 -3.37 10.54 0.82
CA ILE A 10 -3.60 9.67 1.98
C ILE A 10 -4.84 8.79 1.74
N ASP A 11 -5.93 9.38 1.22
CA ASP A 11 -7.13 8.62 0.93
C ASP A 11 -6.93 7.60 -0.20
N TRP A 12 -6.17 7.95 -1.24
CA TRP A 12 -5.80 7.00 -2.30
C TRP A 12 -5.00 5.82 -1.76
N THR A 13 -3.99 6.07 -0.93
CA THR A 13 -3.17 5.03 -0.30
C THR A 13 -4.02 4.15 0.63
N ARG A 14 -4.87 4.76 1.46
CA ARG A 14 -5.81 4.03 2.31
C ARG A 14 -6.70 3.11 1.49
N GLN A 15 -7.27 3.60 0.38
CA GLN A 15 -8.09 2.78 -0.52
C GLN A 15 -7.28 1.65 -1.16
N LEU A 16 -6.01 1.89 -1.50
CA LEU A 16 -5.12 0.88 -2.06
C LEU A 16 -5.02 -0.34 -1.13
N HIS A 17 -4.66 -0.11 0.14
CA HIS A 17 -4.50 -1.19 1.11
C HIS A 17 -5.83 -1.85 1.48
N GLN A 18 -6.94 -1.08 1.55
CA GLN A 18 -8.27 -1.67 1.74
C GLN A 18 -8.65 -2.62 0.60
N GLN A 19 -8.33 -2.27 -0.65
CA GLN A 19 -8.58 -3.14 -1.78
C GLN A 19 -7.67 -4.38 -1.76
N LEU A 20 -6.39 -4.24 -1.40
CA LEU A 20 -5.48 -5.37 -1.19
C LEU A 20 -6.03 -6.34 -0.14
N ALA A 21 -6.41 -5.84 1.03
CA ALA A 21 -7.01 -6.65 2.10
C ALA A 21 -8.24 -7.44 1.60
N GLN A 22 -9.10 -6.80 0.80
CA GLN A 22 -10.31 -7.44 0.25
C GLN A 22 -10.00 -8.57 -0.74
N VAL A 23 -9.09 -8.34 -1.69
CA VAL A 23 -8.76 -9.37 -2.71
C VAL A 23 -7.99 -10.53 -2.10
N LEU A 24 -7.11 -10.27 -1.13
CA LEU A 24 -6.38 -11.28 -0.37
C LEU A 24 -7.32 -12.13 0.49
N THR A 25 -8.24 -11.49 1.22
CA THR A 25 -9.28 -12.19 2.01
C THR A 25 -10.08 -13.15 1.13
N ARG A 26 -10.59 -12.66 0.00
CA ARG A 26 -11.36 -13.47 -0.95
C ARG A 26 -10.52 -14.62 -1.53
N GLY A 27 -9.26 -14.36 -1.86
CA GLY A 27 -8.32 -15.39 -2.30
C GLY A 27 -8.16 -16.49 -1.26
N GLY A 28 -7.95 -16.12 0.00
CA GLY A 28 -7.79 -17.05 1.13
C GLY A 28 -9.04 -17.89 1.41
N GLU A 29 -10.25 -17.33 1.27
CA GLU A 29 -11.50 -18.08 1.43
C GLU A 29 -11.68 -19.19 0.38
N LEU A 30 -11.18 -18.96 -0.83
CA LEU A 30 -11.37 -19.85 -1.99
C LEU A 30 -10.19 -20.79 -2.26
N HIS A 31 -9.00 -20.46 -1.75
CA HIS A 31 -7.78 -21.24 -2.02
C HIS A 31 -7.92 -22.69 -1.50
N SER A 32 -7.38 -23.69 -2.20
CA SER A 32 -7.42 -25.09 -1.72
C SER A 32 -6.28 -25.50 -0.78
N GLN A 33 -5.20 -24.72 -0.69
CA GLN A 33 -3.97 -25.07 0.02
C GLN A 33 -3.93 -24.33 1.35
N GLU A 34 -3.89 -25.07 2.46
CA GLU A 34 -3.98 -24.48 3.81
C GLU A 34 -2.89 -23.44 4.10
N ARG A 35 -1.64 -23.70 3.69
CA ARG A 35 -0.54 -22.74 3.86
C ARG A 35 -0.79 -21.42 3.11
N ALA A 36 -1.27 -21.50 1.87
CA ALA A 36 -1.60 -20.31 1.10
C ALA A 36 -2.81 -19.56 1.70
N ARG A 37 -3.82 -20.26 2.23
CA ARG A 37 -4.92 -19.63 2.98
C ARG A 37 -4.42 -18.83 4.17
N MET A 38 -3.57 -19.44 4.99
CA MET A 38 -3.03 -18.80 6.19
C MET A 38 -2.21 -17.57 5.83
N LEU A 39 -1.38 -17.65 4.78
CA LEU A 39 -0.61 -16.51 4.30
C LEU A 39 -1.51 -15.39 3.79
N LEU A 40 -2.48 -15.70 2.91
CA LEU A 40 -3.40 -14.70 2.37
C LEU A 40 -4.21 -14.01 3.47
N LYS A 41 -4.64 -14.75 4.49
CA LYS A 41 -5.31 -14.19 5.66
C LYS A 41 -4.39 -13.25 6.45
N SER A 42 -3.16 -13.67 6.75
CA SER A 42 -2.23 -12.87 7.57
C SER A 42 -1.76 -11.59 6.85
N LEU A 43 -1.65 -11.66 5.51
CA LEU A 43 -1.38 -10.50 4.66
C LEU A 43 -2.61 -9.58 4.59
N ALA A 44 -3.82 -10.12 4.43
CA ALA A 44 -5.04 -9.30 4.42
C ALA A 44 -5.22 -8.52 5.73
N GLU A 45 -4.92 -9.16 6.87
CA GLU A 45 -4.92 -8.51 8.19
C GLU A 45 -3.91 -7.36 8.24
N GLN A 46 -2.70 -7.54 7.69
CA GLN A 46 -1.67 -6.49 7.63
C GLN A 46 -2.12 -5.28 6.81
N GLU A 47 -2.65 -5.52 5.60
CA GLU A 47 -3.13 -4.47 4.71
C GLU A 47 -4.31 -3.70 5.34
N GLN A 48 -5.19 -4.41 6.04
CA GLN A 48 -6.31 -3.79 6.74
C GLN A 48 -5.84 -2.95 7.93
N GLU A 49 -4.81 -3.40 8.66
CA GLU A 49 -4.19 -2.63 9.74
C GLU A 49 -3.56 -1.35 9.22
N LEU A 50 -2.76 -1.42 8.15
CA LEU A 50 -2.16 -0.25 7.51
C LEU A 50 -3.21 0.74 7.01
N ALA A 51 -4.30 0.26 6.40
CA ALA A 51 -5.42 1.10 6.02
C ALA A 51 -6.08 1.82 7.21
N ASN A 52 -6.17 1.16 8.37
CA ASN A 52 -6.72 1.78 9.59
C ASN A 52 -5.76 2.83 10.15
N THR A 53 -4.45 2.53 10.19
CA THR A 53 -3.42 3.50 10.59
C THR A 53 -3.43 4.73 9.70
N LEU A 54 -3.58 4.57 8.38
CA LEU A 54 -3.70 5.69 7.45
C LEU A 54 -5.00 6.51 7.66
N HIS A 55 -6.09 5.86 8.05
CA HIS A 55 -7.32 6.57 8.40
C HIS A 55 -7.15 7.43 9.65
N GLU A 56 -6.47 6.91 10.67
CA GLU A 56 -6.14 7.66 11.90
C GLU A 56 -5.14 8.79 11.61
N PHE A 57 -4.13 8.52 10.78
CA PHE A 57 -3.17 9.51 10.30
C PHE A 57 -3.89 10.68 9.63
N ASP A 58 -4.81 10.41 8.67
CA ASP A 58 -5.63 11.44 8.03
C ASP A 58 -6.39 12.30 9.05
N GLN A 59 -7.00 11.69 10.08
CA GLN A 59 -7.72 12.48 11.09
C GLN A 59 -6.81 13.38 11.92
N GLN A 60 -5.56 12.97 12.15
CA GLN A 60 -4.59 13.72 12.96
C GLN A 60 -3.88 14.81 12.16
N THR A 61 -3.69 14.63 10.86
CA THR A 61 -2.94 15.57 10.00
C THR A 61 -3.82 16.58 9.28
N LYS A 62 -5.15 16.50 9.39
CA LYS A 62 -6.11 17.41 8.75
C LYS A 62 -5.81 18.88 9.04
N THR A 63 -5.29 19.57 8.03
CA THR A 63 -5.03 21.00 8.04
C THR A 63 -5.32 21.59 6.66
N GLU A 64 -5.68 22.88 6.59
CA GLU A 64 -5.95 23.58 5.32
C GLU A 64 -4.75 23.55 4.35
N ALA A 65 -3.53 23.41 4.87
CA ALA A 65 -2.31 23.31 4.07
C ALA A 65 -2.24 22.02 3.24
N LEU A 66 -2.81 20.92 3.72
CA LEU A 66 -2.83 19.63 3.01
C LEU A 66 -3.89 19.56 1.91
N ASP A 67 -4.92 20.40 2.00
CA ASP A 67 -5.97 20.52 1.00
C ASP A 67 -5.57 21.43 -0.17
N ALA A 68 -4.51 22.24 0.01
CA ALA A 68 -3.97 23.08 -1.04
C ALA A 68 -3.57 22.26 -2.27
N TYR A 69 -3.86 22.78 -3.46
CA TYR A 69 -3.54 22.11 -4.72
C TYR A 69 -2.02 21.99 -4.91
N VAL A 70 -1.56 20.77 -5.18
CA VAL A 70 -0.15 20.41 -5.37
C VAL A 70 0.04 19.88 -6.79
N PRO A 71 0.49 20.73 -7.74
CA PRO A 71 0.54 20.38 -9.17
C PRO A 71 1.41 19.17 -9.49
N TYR A 72 2.47 18.94 -8.71
CA TYR A 72 3.43 17.86 -8.98
C TYR A 72 2.93 16.46 -8.59
N LEU A 73 1.91 16.34 -7.72
CA LEU A 73 1.32 15.04 -7.37
C LEU A 73 0.74 14.34 -8.59
N TYR A 74 0.00 15.07 -9.42
CA TYR A 74 -0.60 14.53 -10.62
C TYR A 74 0.47 13.98 -11.58
N SER A 75 1.52 14.76 -11.83
CA SER A 75 2.63 14.33 -12.69
C SER A 75 3.40 13.15 -12.12
N ALA A 76 3.54 13.04 -10.80
CA ALA A 76 4.24 11.92 -10.17
C ALA A 76 3.56 10.57 -10.44
N PHE A 77 2.22 10.56 -10.46
CA PHE A 77 1.40 9.40 -10.84
C PHE A 77 1.47 9.08 -12.34
N GLU A 78 1.50 10.09 -13.22
CA GLU A 78 1.61 9.87 -14.67
C GLU A 78 2.98 9.35 -15.10
N GLN A 79 4.06 9.84 -14.49
CA GLN A 79 5.43 9.48 -14.88
C GLN A 79 5.73 7.99 -14.61
N ARG A 80 5.24 7.46 -13.49
CA ARG A 80 5.37 6.04 -13.12
C ARG A 80 4.11 5.61 -12.37
N PRO A 81 3.12 5.04 -13.07
CA PRO A 81 1.88 4.61 -12.45
C PRO A 81 2.10 3.38 -11.58
N ILE A 82 1.42 3.35 -10.44
CA ILE A 82 1.37 2.18 -9.56
C ILE A 82 0.32 1.22 -10.12
N ASN A 83 0.72 0.00 -10.46
CA ASN A 83 -0.09 -0.96 -11.20
C ASN A 83 -1.04 -1.77 -10.30
N THR A 84 -1.88 -1.05 -9.56
CA THR A 84 -2.82 -1.63 -8.60
C THR A 84 -3.88 -2.52 -9.25
N GLN A 85 -4.33 -2.16 -10.46
CA GLN A 85 -5.33 -2.93 -11.20
C GLN A 85 -4.83 -4.33 -11.58
N GLN A 86 -3.54 -4.46 -11.91
CA GLN A 86 -2.96 -5.77 -12.17
C GLN A 86 -3.06 -6.66 -10.94
N VAL A 87 -2.82 -6.14 -9.73
CA VAL A 87 -2.87 -6.92 -8.49
C VAL A 87 -4.32 -7.26 -8.10
N TYR A 88 -5.24 -6.30 -8.19
CA TYR A 88 -6.64 -6.51 -7.79
C TYR A 88 -7.38 -7.56 -8.62
N THR A 89 -6.89 -7.85 -9.82
CA THR A 89 -7.50 -8.81 -10.75
C THR A 89 -6.84 -10.19 -10.72
N GLN A 90 -5.82 -10.39 -9.88
CA GLN A 90 -5.11 -11.67 -9.80
C GLN A 90 -5.97 -12.76 -9.14
N PRO A 91 -5.88 -14.01 -9.63
CA PRO A 91 -6.61 -15.14 -9.07
C PRO A 91 -5.90 -15.69 -7.83
N PHE A 92 -5.86 -14.92 -6.73
CA PHE A 92 -5.16 -15.28 -5.49
C PHE A 92 -5.54 -16.66 -4.93
N ASP A 93 -6.70 -17.21 -5.28
CA ASP A 93 -7.14 -18.57 -4.94
C ASP A 93 -6.33 -19.71 -5.60
N ARG A 94 -5.48 -19.36 -6.59
CA ARG A 94 -4.73 -20.32 -7.42
C ARG A 94 -3.22 -20.13 -7.38
N LEU A 95 -2.74 -19.09 -6.71
CA LEU A 95 -1.35 -18.69 -6.77
C LEU A 95 -0.53 -19.40 -5.72
N SER A 96 0.68 -19.77 -6.08
CA SER A 96 1.65 -20.28 -5.13
C SER A 96 2.06 -19.20 -4.13
N ILE A 97 2.60 -19.61 -2.99
CA ILE A 97 3.18 -18.69 -1.99
C ILE A 97 4.21 -17.76 -2.63
N ALA A 98 5.09 -18.28 -3.50
CA ALA A 98 6.09 -17.47 -4.19
C ALA A 98 5.48 -16.40 -5.11
N GLU A 99 4.41 -16.73 -5.83
CA GLU A 99 3.68 -15.77 -6.68
C GLU A 99 2.95 -14.72 -5.83
N ILE A 100 2.32 -15.12 -4.73
CA ILE A 100 1.69 -14.20 -3.76
C ILE A 100 2.73 -13.23 -3.21
N SER A 101 3.84 -13.74 -2.69
CA SER A 101 4.95 -12.95 -2.13
C SER A 101 5.48 -11.94 -3.14
N LYS A 102 5.75 -12.39 -4.37
CA LYS A 102 6.27 -11.52 -5.43
C LYS A 102 5.33 -10.35 -5.72
N MET A 103 4.03 -10.61 -5.87
CA MET A 103 3.07 -9.54 -6.17
C MET A 103 2.90 -8.56 -5.02
N MET A 104 2.96 -9.03 -3.77
CA MET A 104 2.89 -8.16 -2.60
C MET A 104 4.10 -7.22 -2.55
N PHE A 105 5.32 -7.73 -2.72
CA PHE A 105 6.48 -6.85 -2.77
C PHE A 105 6.45 -5.90 -3.98
N GLU A 106 6.04 -6.37 -5.16
CA GLU A 106 5.98 -5.52 -6.35
C GLU A 106 5.05 -4.31 -6.20
N VAL A 107 3.93 -4.44 -5.48
CA VAL A 107 3.02 -3.29 -5.28
C VAL A 107 3.53 -2.34 -4.20
N HIS A 108 4.08 -2.85 -3.09
CA HIS A 108 4.67 -2.04 -2.02
C HIS A 108 5.92 -1.30 -2.50
N ASP A 109 6.81 -1.97 -3.25
CA ASP A 109 7.99 -1.35 -3.87
C ASP A 109 7.61 -0.15 -4.75
N GLN A 110 6.50 -0.26 -5.51
CA GLN A 110 6.00 0.83 -6.34
C GLN A 110 5.48 2.02 -5.51
N VAL A 111 4.87 1.76 -4.35
CA VAL A 111 4.39 2.79 -3.42
C VAL A 111 5.58 3.46 -2.72
N VAL A 112 6.56 2.69 -2.26
CA VAL A 112 7.83 3.18 -1.70
C VAL A 112 8.57 4.07 -2.71
N ASP A 113 8.76 3.59 -3.94
CA ASP A 113 9.40 4.36 -5.02
C ASP A 113 8.62 5.64 -5.35
N PHE A 114 7.29 5.61 -5.23
CA PHE A 114 6.46 6.80 -5.42
C PHE A 114 6.71 7.83 -4.31
N TYR A 115 6.69 7.42 -3.04
CA TYR A 115 6.94 8.34 -1.92
C TYR A 115 8.37 8.88 -1.91
N GLN A 116 9.37 8.06 -2.20
CA GLN A 116 10.76 8.51 -2.27
C GLN A 116 10.96 9.61 -3.31
N ARG A 117 10.35 9.49 -4.50
CA ARG A 117 10.38 10.53 -5.52
C ARG A 117 9.64 11.78 -5.07
N LEU A 118 8.47 11.61 -4.48
CA LEU A 118 7.65 12.72 -4.02
C LEU A 118 8.35 13.53 -2.91
N ALA A 119 9.05 12.86 -1.99
CA ALA A 119 9.84 13.48 -0.94
C ALA A 119 11.08 14.24 -1.46
N GLN A 120 11.60 13.86 -2.64
CA GLN A 120 12.70 14.56 -3.32
C GLN A 120 12.21 15.78 -4.11
N GLU A 121 11.01 15.72 -4.68
CA GLU A 121 10.41 16.81 -5.46
C GLU A 121 9.72 17.88 -4.58
N SER A 122 9.31 17.51 -3.37
CA SER A 122 8.65 18.43 -2.45
C SER A 122 9.61 19.53 -1.95
N GLN A 123 9.26 20.79 -2.25
CA GLN A 123 9.97 21.98 -1.76
C GLN A 123 9.36 22.55 -0.48
N VAL A 124 8.22 21.99 -0.03
CA VAL A 124 7.49 22.44 1.16
C VAL A 124 7.86 21.51 2.32
N PRO A 125 8.45 22.01 3.42
CA PRO A 125 8.88 21.18 4.55
C PRO A 125 7.76 20.29 5.12
N GLU A 126 6.58 20.85 5.33
CA GLU A 126 5.43 20.14 5.90
C GLU A 126 4.93 19.01 4.98
N ALA A 127 4.96 19.25 3.67
CA ALA A 127 4.65 18.24 2.67
C ALA A 127 5.71 17.12 2.65
N LYS A 128 6.99 17.49 2.81
CA LYS A 128 8.07 16.52 2.89
C LYS A 128 7.93 15.64 4.15
N GLU A 129 7.68 16.23 5.31
CA GLU A 129 7.47 15.50 6.57
C GLU A 129 6.29 14.52 6.48
N LEU A 130 5.19 14.93 5.84
CA LEU A 130 4.05 14.06 5.60
C LEU A 130 4.42 12.87 4.70
N VAL A 131 5.11 13.11 3.58
CA VAL A 131 5.50 12.06 2.66
C VAL A 131 6.53 11.11 3.30
N ASP A 132 7.48 11.66 4.08
CA ASP A 132 8.43 10.85 4.83
C ASP A 132 7.70 9.97 5.87
N SER A 133 6.64 10.48 6.51
CA SER A 133 5.79 9.68 7.42
C SER A 133 5.04 8.55 6.68
N LEU A 134 4.51 8.82 5.49
CA LEU A 134 3.85 7.78 4.67
C LEU A 134 4.86 6.71 4.20
N LEU A 135 6.06 7.13 3.84
CA LEU A 135 7.15 6.22 3.46
C LEU A 135 7.55 5.31 4.64
N GLU A 136 7.66 5.85 5.85
CA GLU A 136 7.96 5.06 7.05
C GLU A 136 6.88 4.01 7.34
N LEU A 137 5.59 4.36 7.20
CA LEU A 137 4.48 3.42 7.37
C LEU A 137 4.55 2.27 6.36
N GLU A 138 4.81 2.58 5.09
CA GLU A 138 4.93 1.56 4.02
C GLU A 138 6.12 0.62 4.27
N GLN A 139 7.29 1.18 4.58
CA GLN A 139 8.50 0.40 4.86
C GLN A 139 8.36 -0.49 6.09
N GLU A 140 7.60 -0.06 7.10
CA GLU A 140 7.31 -0.90 8.25
C GLU A 140 6.34 -2.04 7.90
N ALA A 141 5.37 -1.79 7.03
CA ALA A 141 4.49 -2.83 6.52
C ALA A 141 5.25 -3.87 5.68
N GLU A 142 6.18 -3.46 4.82
CA GLU A 142 7.04 -4.38 4.04
C GLU A 142 7.84 -5.32 4.95
N LYS A 143 8.40 -4.82 6.06
CA LYS A 143 9.12 -5.67 7.03
C LYS A 143 8.19 -6.70 7.67
N GLN A 144 6.97 -6.30 8.03
CA GLN A 144 5.98 -7.20 8.61
C GLN A 144 5.51 -8.25 7.59
N ILE A 145 5.31 -7.86 6.33
CA ILE A 145 5.00 -8.76 5.21
C ILE A 145 6.13 -9.78 5.03
N ALA A 146 7.39 -9.33 4.98
CA ALA A 146 8.56 -10.20 4.85
C ALA A 146 8.63 -11.24 5.98
N SER A 147 8.40 -10.81 7.22
CA SER A 147 8.35 -11.70 8.39
C SER A 147 7.25 -12.76 8.28
N LYS A 148 6.04 -12.38 7.83
CA LYS A 148 4.92 -13.31 7.64
C LYS A 148 5.19 -14.33 6.53
N ILE A 149 5.80 -13.90 5.43
CA ILE A 149 6.18 -14.77 4.31
C ILE A 149 7.24 -15.76 4.77
N GLN A 150 8.31 -15.29 5.40
CA GLN A 150 9.37 -16.15 5.90
C GLN A 150 8.83 -17.18 6.91
N GLY A 151 7.99 -16.74 7.85
CA GLY A 151 7.33 -17.63 8.79
C GLY A 151 6.47 -18.71 8.13
N MET A 152 5.92 -18.46 6.94
CA MET A 152 5.16 -19.46 6.18
C MET A 152 6.06 -20.45 5.42
N GLU A 153 7.24 -20.00 4.97
CA GLU A 153 8.22 -20.84 4.28
C GLU A 153 8.92 -21.82 5.24
N ASP A 154 9.11 -21.41 6.50
CA ASP A 154 9.73 -22.23 7.55
C ASP A 154 8.79 -23.30 8.16
N MET A 155 7.49 -23.28 7.85
CA MET A 155 6.47 -24.24 8.31
C MET A 155 6.44 -25.55 7.51
#